data_AF-A0A7C9K1P4-F1
#
_entry.id   AF-A0A7C9K1P4-F1
#
_cell.length_a   1.000
_cell.length_b   1.000
_cell.length_c   1.000
_cell.angle_alpha   90.00
_cell.angle_beta   90.00
_cell.angle_gamma   90.00
#
_symmetry.space_group_name_H-M   'P 1'
#
loop_
_entity.id
_entity.type
_entity.pdbx_description
1 polymer ?
#
loop_
_entity_poly.entity_id
_entity_poly.type
_entity_poly.pdbx_seq_one_letter_code
_entity_poly.pdbx_strand_id
1 'polypeptide(L)'
;MDVQQWLKDAAQAFDMQLGIISNIQDNRYVVLAAYSSLDLVRAGDEFPVDMTYCADVISQEKVLAYHQVGAMTEMCLHPCYQAMHLESYIGIPLVKHGEIIGTLNFSSLEPKKQGFSDKDMEKIQVLANEYLELADLAVD
;
A
#
# COMPACT_ATOMS: atom_id res chain seq x y z
N MET A 1 -9.01 0.69 17.91
CA MET A 1 -9.30 1.25 16.57
C MET A 1 -9.95 0.16 15.73
N ASP A 2 -11.00 0.48 14.99
CA ASP A 2 -11.46 -0.43 13.93
C ASP A 2 -10.54 -0.24 12.71
N VAL A 3 -9.62 -1.20 12.50
CA VAL A 3 -8.62 -1.14 11.42
C VAL A 3 -9.28 -1.08 10.05
N GLN A 4 -10.43 -1.73 9.88
CA GLN A 4 -11.14 -1.75 8.59
C GLN A 4 -11.71 -0.38 8.27
N GLN A 5 -12.38 0.24 9.24
CA GLN A 5 -12.93 1.58 9.06
C GLN A 5 -11.81 2.63 8.89
N TRP A 6 -10.74 2.55 9.68
CA TRP A 6 -9.59 3.44 9.54
C TRP A 6 -8.92 3.34 8.17
N LEU A 7 -8.70 2.12 7.67
CA LEU A 7 -8.07 1.88 6.37
C LEU A 7 -8.93 2.41 5.22
N LYS A 8 -10.26 2.26 5.34
CA LYS A 8 -11.22 2.86 4.43
C LYS A 8 -11.14 4.38 4.43
N ASP A 9 -11.15 5.00 5.59
CA ASP A 9 -11.09 6.47 5.71
C ASP A 9 -9.76 7.01 5.15
N ALA A 10 -8.65 6.32 5.43
CA ALA A 10 -7.34 6.64 4.88
C ALA A 10 -7.34 6.56 3.34
N ALA A 11 -7.86 5.46 2.77
CA ALA A 11 -7.96 5.29 1.31
C ALA A 11 -8.82 6.38 0.66
N GLN A 12 -9.98 6.69 1.24
CA GLN A 12 -10.86 7.76 0.77
C GLN A 12 -10.17 9.13 0.83
N ALA A 13 -9.37 9.37 1.87
CA ALA A 13 -8.66 10.63 2.02
C ALA A 13 -7.50 10.79 1.00
N PHE A 14 -7.08 9.73 0.31
CA PHE A 14 -6.18 9.79 -0.85
C PHE A 14 -6.93 9.76 -2.20
N ASP A 15 -8.26 9.71 -2.19
CA ASP A 15 -9.12 9.42 -3.35
C ASP A 15 -8.78 8.06 -4.01
N MET A 16 -8.46 7.04 -3.19
CA MET A 16 -8.07 5.70 -3.64
C MET A 16 -9.17 4.67 -3.41
N GLN A 17 -9.21 3.66 -4.28
CA GLN A 17 -10.23 2.61 -4.28
C GLN A 17 -9.82 1.37 -3.46
N LEU A 18 -8.51 1.22 -3.24
CA LEU A 18 -7.89 0.11 -2.52
C LEU A 18 -6.96 0.67 -1.45
N GLY A 19 -7.01 0.11 -0.26
CA GLY A 19 -6.03 0.30 0.80
C GLY A 19 -5.64 -1.05 1.38
N ILE A 20 -4.36 -1.29 1.57
CA ILE A 20 -3.82 -2.57 2.08
C ILE A 20 -2.79 -2.30 3.16
N ILE A 21 -2.92 -3.05 4.26
CA ILE A 21 -1.86 -3.31 5.21
C ILE A 21 -1.39 -4.74 4.99
N SER A 22 -0.09 -4.91 4.77
CA SER A 22 0.52 -6.23 4.60
C SER A 22 1.57 -6.53 5.64
N ASN A 23 1.89 -7.82 5.73
CA ASN A 23 3.07 -8.35 6.40
C ASN A 23 3.96 -9.01 5.34
N ILE A 24 5.27 -8.89 5.50
CA ILE A 24 6.25 -9.53 4.63
C ILE A 24 7.02 -10.57 5.44
N GLN A 25 6.92 -11.83 5.04
CA GLN A 25 7.66 -12.94 5.66
C GLN A 25 8.20 -13.86 4.59
N ASP A 26 9.50 -14.16 4.60
CA ASP A 26 10.14 -15.08 3.64
C ASP A 26 9.78 -14.79 2.17
N ASN A 27 9.83 -13.50 1.77
CA ASN A 27 9.46 -13.03 0.43
C ASN A 27 7.98 -13.26 0.05
N ARG A 28 7.11 -13.53 1.02
CA ARG A 28 5.65 -13.60 0.86
C ARG A 28 5.01 -12.32 1.36
N TYR A 29 4.16 -11.75 0.53
CA TYR A 29 3.29 -10.63 0.86
C TYR A 29 1.96 -11.19 1.35
N VAL A 30 1.66 -10.99 2.64
CA VAL A 30 0.41 -11.45 3.27
C VAL A 30 -0.46 -10.25 3.60
N VAL A 31 -1.68 -10.20 3.09
CA VAL A 31 -2.62 -9.11 3.37
C VAL A 31 -3.19 -9.28 4.77
N LEU A 32 -2.83 -8.40 5.70
CA LEU A 32 -3.38 -8.39 7.06
C LEU A 32 -4.75 -7.74 7.11
N ALA A 33 -4.91 -6.63 6.38
CA ALA A 33 -6.16 -5.91 6.23
C ALA A 33 -6.24 -5.27 4.85
N ALA A 34 -7.45 -5.27 4.28
CA ALA A 34 -7.72 -4.61 3.01
C ALA A 34 -9.08 -3.93 3.04
N TYR A 35 -9.13 -2.70 2.52
CA TYR A 35 -10.34 -2.04 2.08
C TYR A 35 -10.32 -2.02 0.54
N SER A 36 -11.38 -2.49 -0.10
CA SER A 36 -11.53 -2.40 -1.56
C SER A 36 -12.97 -2.07 -1.91
N SER A 37 -13.19 -1.01 -2.69
CA SER A 37 -14.50 -0.73 -3.30
C SER A 37 -14.81 -1.61 -4.52
N LEU A 38 -13.84 -2.42 -4.95
CA LEU A 38 -13.87 -3.24 -6.15
C LEU A 38 -13.80 -4.76 -5.85
N ASP A 39 -13.75 -5.14 -4.57
CA ASP A 39 -13.58 -6.52 -4.07
C ASP A 39 -12.38 -7.26 -4.71
N LEU A 40 -11.28 -6.54 -5.00
CA LEU A 40 -10.10 -7.08 -5.69
C LEU A 40 -9.14 -7.85 -4.78
N VAL A 41 -9.05 -7.49 -3.50
CA VAL A 41 -8.11 -8.03 -2.53
C VAL A 41 -8.79 -8.13 -1.16
N ARG A 42 -8.52 -9.21 -0.43
CA ARG A 42 -9.09 -9.50 0.89
C ARG A 42 -8.00 -9.80 1.90
N ALA A 43 -8.33 -9.64 3.19
CA ALA A 43 -7.46 -10.11 4.27
C ALA A 43 -7.23 -11.63 4.16
N GLY A 44 -5.98 -12.05 4.33
CA GLY A 44 -5.55 -13.43 4.16
C GLY A 44 -5.07 -13.78 2.75
N ASP A 45 -5.28 -12.93 1.75
CA ASP A 45 -4.69 -13.13 0.43
C ASP A 45 -3.16 -13.07 0.50
N GLU A 46 -2.51 -13.87 -0.35
CA GLU A 46 -1.06 -13.97 -0.40
C GLU A 46 -0.54 -13.84 -1.82
N PHE A 47 0.58 -13.13 -1.96
CA PHE A 47 1.26 -12.91 -3.23
C PHE A 47 2.78 -13.02 -3.04
N PRO A 48 3.52 -13.44 -4.08
CA PRO A 48 4.95 -13.15 -4.13
C PRO A 48 5.19 -11.63 -4.09
N VAL A 49 6.18 -11.17 -3.31
CA VAL A 49 6.44 -9.73 -3.15
C VAL A 49 6.74 -9.05 -4.49
N ASP A 50 7.49 -9.70 -5.36
CA ASP A 50 7.87 -9.26 -6.71
C ASP A 50 6.68 -9.17 -7.69
N MET A 51 5.52 -9.73 -7.33
CA MET A 51 4.28 -9.55 -8.08
C MET A 51 3.47 -8.34 -7.62
N THR A 52 3.99 -7.53 -6.69
CA THR A 52 3.32 -6.33 -6.14
C THR A 52 4.16 -5.08 -6.39
N TYR A 53 3.52 -3.91 -6.46
CA TYR A 53 4.27 -2.64 -6.45
C TYR A 53 5.01 -2.38 -5.13
N CYS A 54 4.69 -3.13 -4.06
CA CYS A 54 5.36 -3.01 -2.78
C CYS A 54 6.81 -3.49 -2.82
N ALA A 55 7.21 -4.29 -3.82
CA ALA A 55 8.60 -4.69 -4.02
C ALA A 55 9.53 -3.48 -4.07
N ASP A 56 9.15 -2.44 -4.82
CA ASP A 56 9.95 -1.23 -4.93
C ASP A 56 10.02 -0.48 -3.59
N VAL A 57 8.91 -0.40 -2.86
CA VAL A 57 8.81 0.26 -1.55
C VAL A 57 9.76 -0.38 -0.54
N ILE A 58 9.80 -1.71 -0.52
CA ILE A 58 10.66 -2.49 0.37
C ILE A 58 12.12 -2.33 -0.04
N SER A 59 12.42 -2.47 -1.33
CA SER A 59 13.79 -2.40 -1.86
C SER A 59 14.45 -1.03 -1.66
N GLN A 60 13.66 0.04 -1.71
CA GLN A 60 14.15 1.42 -1.56
C GLN A 60 13.97 1.98 -0.14
N GLU A 61 13.31 1.22 0.74
CA GLU A 61 13.05 1.58 2.14
C GLU A 61 12.45 2.98 2.32
N LYS A 62 11.56 3.40 1.42
CA LYS A 62 10.98 4.76 1.42
C LYS A 62 9.58 4.78 0.83
N VAL A 63 8.90 5.92 1.01
CA VAL A 63 7.62 6.18 0.34
C VAL A 63 7.83 6.19 -1.18
N LEU A 64 7.01 5.46 -1.92
CA LEU A 64 6.93 5.50 -3.38
C LEU A 64 5.53 5.82 -3.84
N ALA A 65 5.45 6.50 -4.98
CA ALA A 65 4.21 7.00 -5.54
C ALA A 65 4.26 6.93 -7.07
N TYR A 66 3.25 6.34 -7.68
CA TYR A 66 3.04 6.26 -9.13
C TYR A 66 1.72 6.94 -9.48
N HIS A 67 1.78 8.01 -10.26
CA HIS A 67 0.57 8.77 -10.63
C HIS A 67 -0.24 8.08 -11.73
N GLN A 68 0.45 7.40 -12.65
CA GLN A 68 -0.13 6.71 -13.80
C GLN A 68 0.82 5.60 -14.28
N VAL A 69 0.66 4.39 -13.75
CA VAL A 69 1.49 3.23 -14.05
C VAL A 69 1.40 2.84 -15.52
N GLY A 70 0.22 2.93 -16.14
CA GLY A 70 0.05 2.58 -17.56
C GLY A 70 0.86 3.46 -18.52
N ALA A 71 1.29 4.64 -18.07
CA ALA A 71 2.14 5.55 -18.84
C ALA A 71 3.66 5.29 -18.67
N MET A 72 4.05 4.38 -17.77
CA MET A 72 5.45 4.06 -17.47
C MET A 72 5.86 2.81 -18.25
N THR A 73 6.82 2.93 -19.17
CA THR A 73 7.23 1.86 -20.11
C THR A 73 7.56 0.52 -19.45
N GLU A 74 8.23 0.54 -18.30
CA GLU A 74 8.62 -0.69 -17.59
C GLU A 74 7.49 -1.21 -16.70
N MET A 75 6.80 -0.31 -16.00
CA MET A 75 5.78 -0.70 -15.02
C MET A 75 4.44 -1.09 -15.67
N CYS A 76 4.14 -0.65 -16.89
CA CYS A 76 2.96 -1.10 -17.61
C CYS A 76 3.05 -2.59 -18.01
N LEU A 77 4.25 -3.19 -18.00
CA LEU A 77 4.46 -4.62 -18.20
C LEU A 77 4.58 -5.39 -16.88
N HIS A 78 4.54 -4.70 -15.73
CA HIS A 78 4.64 -5.32 -14.42
C HIS A 78 3.49 -6.31 -14.17
N PRO A 79 3.72 -7.50 -13.58
CA PRO A 79 2.67 -8.49 -13.34
C PRO A 79 1.46 -7.93 -12.57
N CYS A 80 1.70 -7.09 -11.57
CA CYS A 80 0.63 -6.40 -10.83
C CYS A 80 -0.27 -5.56 -11.75
N TYR A 81 0.32 -4.77 -12.65
CA TYR A 81 -0.44 -3.95 -13.60
C TYR A 81 -1.24 -4.83 -14.57
N GLN A 82 -0.63 -5.90 -15.08
CA GLN A 82 -1.31 -6.82 -15.99
C GLN A 82 -2.46 -7.58 -15.35
N ALA A 83 -2.37 -7.86 -14.04
CA ALA A 83 -3.40 -8.59 -13.31
C ALA A 83 -4.56 -7.69 -12.84
N MET A 84 -4.26 -6.46 -12.41
CA MET A 84 -5.22 -5.61 -11.69
C MET A 84 -5.48 -4.27 -12.37
N HIS A 85 -4.65 -3.84 -13.33
CA HIS A 85 -4.74 -2.53 -14.00
C HIS A 85 -4.76 -1.33 -13.04
N LEU A 86 -4.03 -1.42 -11.92
CA LEU A 86 -3.90 -0.31 -10.96
C LEU A 86 -3.02 0.79 -11.56
N GLU A 87 -3.65 1.92 -11.89
CA GLU A 87 -3.03 3.08 -12.52
C GLU A 87 -2.33 4.00 -11.52
N SER A 88 -2.89 4.18 -10.32
CA SER A 88 -2.25 4.99 -9.29
C SER A 88 -1.93 4.18 -8.05
N TYR A 89 -0.79 4.50 -7.43
CA TYR A 89 -0.24 3.79 -6.29
C TYR A 89 0.52 4.75 -5.39
N ILE A 90 0.35 4.63 -4.07
CA ILE A 90 1.26 5.20 -3.08
C ILE A 90 1.47 4.17 -1.97
N GLY A 91 2.71 3.98 -1.54
CA GLY A 91 3.05 2.99 -0.52
C GLY A 91 4.24 3.41 0.34
N ILE A 92 4.27 2.92 1.57
CA ILE A 92 5.31 3.17 2.56
C ILE A 92 5.68 1.87 3.28
N PRO A 93 6.97 1.63 3.61
CA PRO A 93 7.33 0.52 4.47
C PRO A 93 6.79 0.73 5.89
N LEU A 94 6.30 -0.34 6.49
CA LEU A 94 6.01 -0.40 7.92
C LEU A 94 7.27 -0.93 8.62
N VAL A 95 7.93 -0.07 9.40
CA VAL A 95 9.21 -0.39 10.04
C VAL A 95 9.01 -0.52 11.55
N LYS A 96 9.37 -1.67 12.12
CA LYS A 96 9.33 -1.92 13.56
C LYS A 96 10.72 -2.38 14.03
N HIS A 97 11.26 -1.74 15.05
CA HIS A 97 12.62 -2.02 15.56
C HIS A 97 13.73 -2.00 14.50
N GLY A 98 13.58 -1.18 13.45
CA GLY A 98 14.55 -1.09 12.35
C GLY A 98 14.40 -2.15 11.26
N GLU A 99 13.38 -3.01 11.35
CA GLU A 99 13.07 -4.03 10.34
C GLU A 99 11.77 -3.71 9.61
N ILE A 100 11.74 -3.90 8.28
CA ILE A 100 10.50 -3.80 7.50
C ILE A 100 9.66 -5.03 7.79
N ILE A 101 8.52 -4.82 8.45
CA ILE A 101 7.55 -5.87 8.75
C ILE A 101 6.46 -5.99 7.69
N GLY A 102 6.32 -4.99 6.82
CA GLY A 102 5.16 -4.89 5.92
C GLY A 102 5.12 -3.61 5.13
N THR A 103 3.99 -3.36 4.46
CA THR A 103 3.70 -2.05 3.85
C THR A 103 2.29 -1.58 4.17
N LEU A 104 2.13 -0.25 4.21
CA LEU A 104 0.84 0.41 4.04
C LEU A 104 0.82 0.98 2.63
N ASN A 105 -0.21 0.65 1.86
CA ASN A 105 -0.32 1.14 0.50
C ASN A 105 -1.77 1.39 0.07
N PHE A 106 -1.93 2.29 -0.90
CA PHE A 106 -3.20 2.68 -1.49
C PHE A 106 -3.11 2.67 -3.01
N SER A 107 -4.19 2.30 -3.69
CA SER A 107 -4.21 2.21 -5.15
C SER A 107 -5.58 2.45 -5.76
N SER A 108 -5.61 2.73 -7.07
CA SER A 108 -6.84 2.93 -7.83
C SER A 108 -6.66 2.48 -9.28
N LEU A 109 -7.76 2.10 -9.94
CA LEU A 109 -7.80 1.85 -11.39
C LEU A 109 -7.67 3.15 -12.20
N GLU A 110 -7.89 4.29 -11.55
CA GLU A 110 -7.82 5.60 -12.18
C GLU A 110 -6.45 6.27 -11.93
N PRO A 111 -5.87 6.97 -12.91
CA PRO A 111 -4.71 7.80 -12.69
C PRO A 111 -4.96 8.92 -11.67
N LYS A 112 -3.96 9.23 -10.85
CA LYS A 112 -4.01 10.38 -9.96
C LYS A 112 -3.64 11.64 -10.76
N LYS A 113 -4.64 12.24 -11.42
CA LYS A 113 -4.46 13.35 -12.40
C LYS A 113 -3.61 14.53 -11.91
N GLN A 114 -3.70 14.87 -10.64
CA GLN A 114 -2.99 16.00 -10.02
C GLN A 114 -1.68 15.57 -9.33
N GLY A 115 -1.28 14.31 -9.53
CA GLY A 115 -0.12 13.71 -8.88
C GLY A 115 -0.33 13.47 -7.39
N PHE A 116 0.72 12.97 -6.75
CA PHE A 116 0.87 12.95 -5.31
C PHE A 116 1.77 14.11 -4.91
N SER A 117 1.29 14.91 -3.96
CA SER A 117 1.98 16.07 -3.42
C SER A 117 2.87 15.70 -2.24
N ASP A 118 3.76 16.59 -1.84
CA ASP A 118 4.56 16.41 -0.61
C ASP A 118 3.67 16.19 0.63
N LYS A 119 2.48 16.80 0.66
CA LYS A 119 1.49 16.57 1.72
C LYS A 119 0.93 15.14 1.72
N ASP A 120 0.81 14.51 0.55
CA ASP A 120 0.40 13.11 0.46
C ASP A 120 1.50 12.19 1.00
N MET A 121 2.76 12.54 0.73
CA MET A 121 3.93 11.82 1.24
C MET A 121 4.05 11.94 2.77
N GLU A 122 3.84 13.14 3.32
CA GLU A 122 3.79 13.36 4.77
C GLU A 122 2.61 12.61 5.41
N LYS A 123 1.45 12.65 4.77
CA LYS A 123 0.23 12.01 5.28
C LYS A 123 0.37 10.49 5.38
N ILE A 124 0.93 9.84 4.37
CA ILE A 124 1.12 8.38 4.43
C ILE A 124 2.14 7.99 5.51
N GLN A 125 3.14 8.83 5.78
CA GLN A 125 4.06 8.65 6.91
C GLN A 125 3.34 8.74 8.26
N VAL A 126 2.45 9.72 8.44
CA VAL A 126 1.64 9.85 9.67
C VAL A 126 0.76 8.61 9.86
N LEU A 127 0.06 8.18 8.81
CA LEU A 127 -0.83 7.01 8.88
C LEU A 127 -0.06 5.70 9.20
N ALA A 128 1.14 5.53 8.64
CA ALA A 128 1.99 4.39 8.97
C ALA A 128 2.39 4.39 10.44
N ASN A 129 2.79 5.55 10.98
CA ASN A 129 3.16 5.69 12.39
C ASN A 129 1.96 5.43 13.31
N GLU A 130 0.80 6.01 13.00
CA GLU A 130 -0.45 5.76 13.74
C GLU A 130 -0.78 4.27 13.79
N TYR A 131 -0.67 3.57 12.66
CA TYR A 131 -0.91 2.13 12.60
C TYR A 131 0.10 1.34 13.47
N LEU A 132 1.40 1.68 13.39
CA LEU A 132 2.45 1.00 14.15
C LEU A 132 2.30 1.18 15.66
N GLU A 133 2.04 2.40 16.13
CA GLU A 133 1.81 2.69 17.55
C GLU A 133 0.64 1.88 18.11
N LEU A 134 -0.42 1.70 17.32
CA LEU A 134 -1.58 0.92 17.72
C LEU A 134 -1.34 -0.59 17.66
N ALA A 135 -0.57 -1.06 16.68
CA ALA A 135 -0.18 -2.46 16.57
C ALA A 135 0.68 -2.90 17.76
N ASP A 136 1.51 -1.99 18.31
CA ASP A 136 2.30 -2.25 19.51
C ASP A 136 1.43 -2.40 20.77
N LEU A 137 0.39 -1.57 20.90
CA LEU A 137 -0.55 -1.63 22.03
C LEU A 137 -1.43 -2.90 22.04
N ALA A 138 -1.50 -3.65 20.94
CA ALA A 138 -2.30 -4.87 20.82
C ALA A 138 -1.54 -6.14 21.21
N VAL A 139 -0.23 -6.03 21.50
CA VAL A 139 0.65 -7.17 21.82
C VAL A 139 0.95 -7.27 23.33
N ASP A 140 0.42 -6.37 24.15
CA ASP A 140 0.47 -6.39 25.62
C ASP A 140 -0.84 -6.88 26.28
#